data_AF-A0A367EYB8-F1
#
_entry.id   AF-A0A367EYB8-F1
#
_cell.length_a   1.000
_cell.length_b   1.000
_cell.length_c   1.000
_cell.angle_alpha   90.00
_cell.angle_beta   90.00
_cell.angle_gamma   90.00
#
_symmetry.space_group_name_H-M   'P 1'
#
loop_
_entity.id
_entity.type
_entity.pdbx_description
1 polymer ?
#
loop_
_entity_poly.entity_id
_entity_poly.type
_entity_poly.pdbx_seq_one_letter_code
_entity_poly.pdbx_strand_id
1 'polypeptide(L)' 'MVVKKLHEAGLRSEHAYTAAIVSIGLTVVSWMGSIKGETAGMDRADRWGIFVGEWAPTFFGLGLALAQYED' A
#
# COMPACT_ATOMS: atom_id res chain seq x y z
N MET A 1 -21.61 2.56 9.07
CA MET A 1 -20.66 2.80 7.96
C MET A 1 -19.47 1.87 8.14
N VAL A 2 -18.99 1.21 7.07
CA VAL A 2 -17.93 0.19 7.17
C VAL A 2 -16.66 0.75 7.82
N VAL A 3 -16.24 1.96 7.45
CA VAL A 3 -15.04 2.63 8.00
C VAL A 3 -15.17 2.86 9.52
N LYS A 4 -16.33 3.31 10.00
CA LYS A 4 -16.59 3.47 11.44
C LYS A 4 -16.39 2.15 12.21
N LYS A 5 -16.82 1.02 11.63
CA LYS A 5 -16.64 -0.31 12.25
C LYS A 5 -15.18 -0.75 12.30
N LEU A 6 -14.41 -0.45 11.25
CA LEU A 6 -12.95 -0.66 11.26
C LEU A 6 -12.27 0.18 12.33
N HIS A 7 -12.71 1.44 12.48
CA HIS A 7 -12.20 2.34 13.51
C HIS A 7 -12.51 1.85 14.93
N GLU A 8 -13.76 1.45 15.19
CA GLU A 8 -14.20 0.83 16.45
C GLU A 8 -13.43 -0.47 16.76
N ALA A 9 -12.96 -1.19 15.73
CA ALA A 9 -12.12 -2.38 15.87
C ALA A 9 -10.63 -2.06 16.14
N GLY A 10 -10.27 -0.77 16.23
CA GLY A 10 -8.92 -0.31 16.55
C GLY A 10 -8.07 0.12 15.35
N LEU A 11 -8.60 0.06 14.13
CA LEU A 11 -7.89 0.55 12.95
C LEU A 11 -7.80 2.09 13.02
N ARG A 12 -6.57 2.62 12.97
CA ARG A 12 -6.30 4.07 12.94
C ARG A 12 -5.80 4.55 11.59
N SER A 13 -5.98 5.84 11.30
CA SER A 13 -5.50 6.49 10.08
C SER A 13 -4.00 6.28 9.86
N GLU A 14 -3.20 6.32 10.93
CA GLU A 14 -1.76 6.07 10.91
C GLU A 14 -1.39 4.68 10.37
N HIS A 15 -2.14 3.64 10.72
CA HIS A 15 -1.90 2.29 10.19
C HIS A 15 -2.11 2.25 8.67
N ALA A 16 -3.17 2.92 8.20
CA ALA A 16 -3.49 3.00 6.78
C ALA A 16 -2.43 3.83 6.03
N TYR A 17 -2.01 4.98 6.56
CA TYR A 17 -0.93 5.76 5.96
C TYR A 17 0.41 5.01 5.95
N THR A 18 0.71 4.28 7.02
CA THR A 18 1.91 3.42 7.06
C THR A 18 1.84 2.34 5.99
N ALA A 19 0.70 1.66 5.84
CA ALA A 19 0.49 0.68 4.79
C ALA A 19 0.64 1.29 3.39
N ALA A 20 0.16 2.52 3.18
CA ALA A 20 0.31 3.22 1.92
C ALA A 20 1.79 3.49 1.57
N ILE A 21 2.57 3.98 2.53
CA ILE A 21 4.01 4.21 2.35
C ILE A 21 4.77 2.90 2.14
N VAL A 22 4.42 1.85 2.90
CA VAL A 22 5.00 0.51 2.72
C VAL A 22 4.73 -0.02 1.32
N SER A 23 3.52 0.13 0.79
CA SER A 23 3.19 -0.25 -0.60
C SER A 23 4.09 0.45 -1.61
N ILE A 24 4.30 1.77 -1.47
CA ILE A 24 5.23 2.52 -2.34
C ILE A 24 6.65 1.97 -2.23
N GLY A 25 7.14 1.77 -1.00
CA GLY A 25 8.47 1.22 -0.75
C GLY A 25 8.66 -0.17 -1.36
N LEU A 26 7.66 -1.05 -1.22
CA LEU A 26 7.67 -2.39 -1.80
C LEU A 26 7.72 -2.35 -3.33
N THR A 27 7.03 -1.42 -3.97
CA THR A 27 7.13 -1.22 -5.43
C THR A 27 8.55 -0.85 -5.84
N VAL A 28 9.18 0.10 -5.13
CA VAL A 28 10.56 0.52 -5.41
C VAL A 28 11.55 -0.62 -5.17
N VAL A 29 11.40 -1.37 -4.08
CA VAL A 29 12.23 -2.55 -3.77
C VAL A 29 12.06 -3.65 -4.82
N SER A 30 10.81 -3.92 -5.25
CA SER A 30 10.51 -4.89 -6.30
C SER A 30 11.16 -4.49 -7.62
N TRP A 31 11.09 -3.20 -7.99
CA TRP A 31 11.75 -2.67 -9.18
C TRP A 31 13.28 -2.80 -9.09
N MET A 32 13.90 -2.39 -7.98
CA MET A 32 15.35 -2.56 -7.77
C MET A 32 15.78 -4.03 -7.84
N GLY A 33 14.96 -4.95 -7.31
CA GLY A 33 15.18 -6.39 -7.43
C GLY A 33 15.09 -6.89 -8.88
N SER A 34 14.12 -6.37 -9.64
CA SER A 34 13.92 -6.67 -11.07
C SER A 34 15.15 -6.32 -11.90
N ILE A 35 15.73 -5.12 -11.70
CA ILE A 35 16.95 -4.66 -12.39
C ILE A 35 18.11 -5.65 -12.20
N LYS A 36 18.25 -6.24 -11.01
CA LYS A 36 19.34 -7.16 -10.69
C LYS A 36 19.11 -8.60 -11.19
N GLY A 37 17.86 -8.93 -11.56
CA GLY A 37 17.40 -10.26 -11.97
C GLY A 37 17.24 -10.42 -13.48
N GLU A 38 18.02 -9.68 -14.28
CA GLU A 38 17.90 -9.52 -15.75
C GLU A 38 17.77 -10.82 -16.57
N THR A 39 18.15 -11.97 -16.00
CA THR A 39 18.09 -13.30 -16.62
C THR A 39 16.79 -14.10 -16.37
N ALA A 40 15.91 -13.68 -15.45
CA ALA A 40 14.78 -14.51 -14.98
C ALA A 40 13.40 -14.19 -15.59
N GLY A 41 13.32 -13.29 -16.58
CA GLY A 41 12.05 -12.89 -17.21
C GLY A 41 11.40 -11.69 -16.53
N MET A 42 11.72 -10.49 -17.05
CA MET A 42 11.29 -9.18 -16.53
C MET A 42 9.76 -9.00 -16.44
N ASP A 43 9.00 -9.61 -17.35
CA ASP A 43 7.54 -9.41 -17.45
C ASP A 43 6.76 -9.72 -16.16
N ARG A 44 7.29 -10.60 -15.28
CA ARG A 44 6.58 -11.02 -14.08
C ARG A 44 6.85 -10.12 -12.87
N ALA A 45 8.06 -9.56 -12.77
CA ALA A 45 8.47 -8.68 -11.68
C ALA A 45 7.88 -7.27 -11.83
N ASP A 46 7.82 -6.75 -13.06
CA ASP A 46 7.20 -5.44 -13.35
C ASP A 46 5.70 -5.43 -13.02
N ARG A 47 4.99 -6.52 -13.34
CA ARG A 47 3.56 -6.64 -13.04
C ARG A 47 3.28 -6.69 -11.53
N TRP A 48 4.14 -7.36 -10.76
CA TRP A 48 3.99 -7.44 -9.30
C TRP A 48 4.28 -6.10 -8.61
N GLY A 49 5.33 -5.39 -9.04
CA GLY A 49 5.67 -4.08 -8.49
C GLY A 49 4.56 -3.04 -8.69
N ILE A 50 3.97 -3.00 -9.89
CA ILE A 50 2.82 -2.14 -10.21
C ILE A 50 1.62 -2.50 -9.33
N PHE A 51 1.26 -3.78 -9.24
CA PHE A 51 0.08 -4.22 -8.49
C PHE A 51 0.17 -3.91 -6.99
N VAL A 52 1.37 -3.96 -6.40
CA VAL A 52 1.58 -3.59 -4.99
C VAL A 52 1.48 -2.07 -4.78
N GLY A 53 1.94 -1.29 -5.75
CA GLY A 53 1.91 0.18 -5.70
C GLY A 53 0.50 0.76 -5.77
N GLU A 54 -0.40 0.09 -6.49
CA GLU A 54 -1.81 0.49 -6.62
C GLU A 54 -2.59 0.47 -5.29
N TRP A 55 -2.10 -0.25 -4.27
CA TRP A 55 -2.73 -0.23 -2.94
C TRP A 55 -2.49 1.08 -2.18
N ALA A 56 -1.46 1.84 -2.53
CA ALA A 56 -1.15 3.10 -1.87
C ALA A 56 -2.32 4.10 -1.91
N PRO A 57 -2.94 4.45 -3.06
CA PRO A 57 -4.10 5.34 -3.10
C PRO A 57 -5.29 4.79 -2.30
N THR A 58 -5.52 3.47 -2.30
CA THR A 58 -6.59 2.86 -1.49
C THR A 58 -6.35 3.08 0.00
N PHE A 59 -5.12 2.83 0.48
CA PHE A 59 -4.76 3.02 1.87
C PHE A 59 -4.74 4.50 2.29
N PHE A 60 -4.33 5.42 1.41
CA PHE A 60 -4.46 6.85 1.67
C PHE A 60 -5.93 7.27 1.79
N GLY A 61 -6.80 6.82 0.89
CA GLY A 61 -8.24 7.10 0.97
C GLY A 61 -8.89 6.52 2.23
N LEU A 62 -8.51 5.30 2.61
CA LEU A 62 -8.95 4.68 3.85
C LEU A 62 -8.45 5.46 5.08
N GLY A 63 -7.18 5.88 5.08
CA GLY A 63 -6.59 6.70 6.14
C GLY A 63 -7.31 8.03 6.31
N LEU A 64 -7.63 8.71 5.20
CA LEU A 64 -8.41 9.95 5.23
C LEU A 64 -9.81 9.71 5.84
N ALA A 65 -10.47 8.63 5.47
CA ALA A 65 -11.78 8.27 6.00
C ALA A 65 -11.73 7.88 7.50
N LEU A 66 -10.67 7.19 7.93
CA LEU A 66 -10.45 6.85 9.34
C LEU A 66 -10.15 8.09 10.19
N ALA A 67 -9.38 9.04 9.65
CA ALA A 67 -9.04 10.29 10.33
C ALA A 67 -10.29 11.15 10.64
N GLN A 68 -11.41 10.97 9.94
CA GLN A 68 -12.67 11.64 10.27
C GLN A 68 -13.32 11.11 11.57
N TYR A 69 -12.84 10.00 12.11
CA TYR A 69 -13.29 9.42 13.37
C TYR A 69 -12.25 9.56 14.49
N GLU A 70 -11.13 10.22 14.20
CA GLU A 70 -10.05 10.51 15.15
C GLU A 70 -10.14 11.97 15.57
N ASP A 71 -9.94 12.24 16.86
CA ASP A 71 -10.01 13.58 17.46
C ASP A 71 -8.65 14.29 17.44
#